data_AF-A0A822J2K6-F1
#
_entry.id   AF-A0A822J2K6-F1
#
_cell.length_a   1.000
_cell.length_b   1.000
_cell.length_c   1.000
_cell.angle_alpha   90.00
_cell.angle_beta   90.00
_cell.angle_gamma   90.00
#
_symmetry.space_group_name_H-M   'P 1'
#
loop_
_entity.id
_entity.type
_entity.pdbx_description
1 polymer ?
#
loop_
_entity_poly.entity_id
_entity_poly.type
_entity_poly.pdbx_seq_one_letter_code
_entity_poly.pdbx_strand_id
1 'polypeptide(L)'
;MDIIFFKDKKYSLKTLELLTGQMDVDIEKIHDSILIIAQVVDDPDKLPYFLETIKSLKIDDLEKFRFILLRVQIDSQLHLNENIEKYHKRLFVSQIIEKLIYGELLLEAGKEDEEDEED
;
A
#
# COMPACT_ATOMS: atom_id res chain seq x y z
N MET A 1 -15.83 -4.63 11.09
CA MET A 1 -14.94 -4.01 10.09
C MET A 1 -15.86 -3.19 9.22
N ASP A 2 -15.72 -1.87 9.24
CA ASP A 2 -16.65 -0.99 8.55
C ASP A 2 -16.37 -1.07 7.05
N ILE A 3 -17.42 -1.35 6.30
CA ILE A 3 -17.36 -1.69 4.88
C ILE A 3 -18.11 -0.62 4.09
N ILE A 4 -17.49 -0.13 3.03
CA ILE A 4 -18.10 0.78 2.07
C ILE A 4 -18.25 0.05 0.72
N PHE A 5 -19.40 0.23 0.09
CA PHE A 5 -19.66 -0.22 -1.28
C PHE A 5 -19.58 0.97 -2.23
N PHE A 6 -18.77 0.85 -3.29
CA PHE A 6 -18.60 1.90 -4.27
C PHE A 6 -18.19 1.31 -5.62
N LYS A 7 -18.85 1.72 -6.72
CA LYS A 7 -18.64 1.19 -8.07
C LYS A 7 -18.62 -0.36 -8.10
N ASP A 8 -19.61 -0.99 -7.46
CA ASP A 8 -19.78 -2.45 -7.32
C ASP A 8 -18.62 -3.20 -6.62
N LYS A 9 -17.77 -2.46 -5.90
CA LYS A 9 -16.64 -2.99 -5.15
C LYS A 9 -16.80 -2.73 -3.66
N LYS A 10 -16.18 -3.60 -2.88
CA LYS A 10 -16.17 -3.56 -1.42
C LYS A 10 -14.83 -3.03 -0.94
N TYR A 11 -14.86 -2.07 -0.03
CA TYR A 11 -13.69 -1.47 0.59
C TYR A 11 -13.80 -1.48 2.11
N SER A 12 -12.69 -1.69 2.80
CA SER A 12 -12.54 -1.44 4.23
C SER A 12 -12.37 0.05 4.48
N LEU A 13 -13.22 0.65 5.32
CA LEU A 13 -13.09 2.05 5.72
C LEU A 13 -11.70 2.31 6.32
N LYS A 14 -11.24 1.44 7.23
CA LYS A 14 -9.90 1.53 7.85
C LYS A 14 -8.77 1.53 6.82
N THR A 15 -8.92 0.79 5.74
CA THR A 15 -7.91 0.75 4.68
C THR A 15 -7.92 2.04 3.90
N LEU A 16 -9.10 2.59 3.59
CA LEU A 16 -9.20 3.88 2.91
C LEU A 16 -8.61 5.01 3.78
N GLU A 17 -8.94 5.05 5.06
CA GLU A 17 -8.39 6.01 6.03
C GLU A 17 -6.86 5.92 6.10
N LEU A 18 -6.33 4.69 6.17
CA LEU A 18 -4.89 4.45 6.21
C LEU A 18 -4.21 4.95 4.92
N LEU A 19 -4.77 4.62 3.76
CA LEU A 19 -4.17 4.96 2.47
C LEU A 19 -4.21 6.47 2.19
N THR A 20 -5.26 7.17 2.62
CA THR A 20 -5.36 8.63 2.48
C THR A 20 -4.62 9.37 3.58
N GLY A 21 -4.37 8.71 4.72
CA GLY A 21 -3.84 9.33 5.94
C GLY A 21 -4.87 10.24 6.63
N GLN A 22 -6.16 9.96 6.49
CA GLN A 22 -7.26 10.77 7.01
C GLN A 22 -8.25 9.88 7.77
N MET A 23 -8.75 10.33 8.93
CA MET A 23 -9.67 9.55 9.78
C MET A 23 -11.15 9.68 9.41
N ASP A 24 -11.50 10.52 8.43
CA ASP A 24 -12.87 10.71 7.95
C ASP A 24 -12.82 10.92 6.44
N VAL A 25 -12.95 9.81 5.70
CA VAL A 25 -12.74 9.78 4.26
C VAL A 25 -14.05 9.78 3.51
N ASP A 26 -14.16 10.69 2.54
CA ASP A 26 -15.20 10.67 1.54
C ASP A 26 -14.72 9.87 0.32
N ILE A 27 -15.27 8.66 0.13
CA ILE A 27 -14.85 7.75 -0.94
C ILE A 27 -15.01 8.34 -2.34
N GLU A 28 -15.96 9.25 -2.54
CA GLU A 28 -16.19 9.91 -3.84
C GLU A 28 -15.05 10.86 -4.22
N LYS A 29 -14.28 11.33 -3.23
CA LYS A 29 -13.11 12.20 -3.42
C LYS A 29 -11.79 11.43 -3.55
N ILE A 30 -11.79 10.12 -3.33
CA ILE A 30 -10.57 9.30 -3.39
C ILE A 30 -10.23 9.01 -4.85
N HIS A 31 -8.98 9.30 -5.23
CA HIS A 31 -8.48 9.03 -6.57
C HIS A 31 -8.50 7.52 -6.89
N ASP A 32 -8.83 7.16 -8.14
CA ASP A 32 -8.99 5.76 -8.56
C ASP A 32 -7.71 4.93 -8.34
N SER A 33 -6.52 5.55 -8.41
CA SER A 33 -5.27 4.85 -8.09
C SER A 33 -5.22 4.34 -6.64
N ILE A 34 -5.74 5.12 -5.68
CA ILE A 34 -5.82 4.71 -4.27
C ILE A 34 -6.86 3.61 -4.09
N LEU A 35 -8.00 3.68 -4.79
CA LEU A 35 -9.02 2.63 -4.77
C LEU A 35 -8.50 1.30 -5.36
N ILE A 36 -7.60 1.36 -6.34
CA ILE A 36 -6.92 0.18 -6.86
C ILE A 36 -6.03 -0.45 -5.78
N ILE A 37 -5.21 0.36 -5.10
CA ILE A 37 -4.37 -0.13 -4.00
C ILE A 37 -5.21 -0.70 -2.85
N ALA A 38 -6.32 -0.05 -2.49
CA ALA A 38 -7.22 -0.49 -1.44
C ALA A 38 -7.73 -1.92 -1.68
N GLN A 39 -8.10 -2.26 -2.92
CA GLN A 39 -8.58 -3.61 -3.25
C GLN A 39 -7.54 -4.70 -2.98
N VAL A 40 -6.26 -4.41 -3.23
CA VAL A 40 -5.17 -5.37 -3.04
C VAL A 40 -4.69 -5.40 -1.60
N VAL A 41 -4.78 -4.29 -0.87
CA VAL A 41 -4.49 -4.26 0.57
C VAL A 41 -5.58 -4.95 1.39
N ASP A 42 -6.84 -4.81 0.98
CA ASP A 42 -7.99 -5.49 1.60
C ASP A 42 -8.01 -6.99 1.31
N ASP A 43 -7.53 -7.37 0.12
CA ASP A 43 -7.44 -8.76 -0.32
C ASP A 43 -6.10 -9.02 -1.03
N PRO A 44 -5.04 -9.33 -0.26
CA PRO A 44 -3.69 -9.55 -0.78
C PRO A 44 -3.56 -10.57 -1.90
N ASP A 45 -4.45 -11.57 -1.93
CA ASP A 45 -4.45 -12.62 -2.94
C ASP A 45 -4.84 -12.09 -4.33
N LYS A 46 -5.37 -10.86 -4.43
CA LYS A 46 -5.64 -10.18 -5.70
C LYS A 46 -4.39 -9.64 -6.39
N LEU A 47 -3.26 -9.47 -5.70
CA LEU A 47 -2.08 -8.79 -6.25
C LEU A 47 -1.65 -9.32 -7.64
N PRO A 48 -1.56 -10.65 -7.87
CA PRO A 48 -1.13 -11.18 -9.18
C PRO A 48 -1.99 -10.68 -10.35
N TYR A 49 -3.30 -10.51 -10.14
CA TYR A 49 -4.22 -10.05 -11.17
C TYR A 49 -4.16 -8.54 -11.40
N PHE A 50 -3.56 -7.79 -10.49
CA PHE A 50 -3.48 -6.33 -10.52
C PHE A 50 -2.10 -5.81 -10.97
N LEU A 51 -1.09 -6.66 -11.18
CA LEU A 51 0.28 -6.23 -11.51
C LEU A 51 0.33 -5.27 -12.70
N GLU A 52 -0.29 -5.63 -13.82
CA GLU A 52 -0.32 -4.77 -15.03
C GLU A 52 -1.11 -3.46 -14.80
N THR A 53 -2.22 -3.56 -14.05
CA THR A 53 -3.06 -2.39 -13.71
C THR A 53 -2.27 -1.41 -12.83
N ILE A 54 -1.55 -1.91 -11.84
CA ILE A 54 -0.73 -1.13 -10.91
C ILE A 54 0.46 -0.50 -11.66
N LYS A 55 1.15 -1.27 -12.50
CA LYS A 55 2.28 -0.76 -13.30
C LYS A 55 1.87 0.35 -14.28
N SER A 56 0.61 0.32 -14.72
CA SER A 56 0.04 1.29 -15.67
C SER A 56 -0.69 2.45 -14.99
N LEU A 57 -0.65 2.58 -13.66
CA LEU A 57 -1.29 3.67 -12.93
C LEU A 57 -0.72 5.02 -13.37
N LYS A 58 -1.61 5.95 -13.69
CA LYS A 58 -1.25 7.37 -13.83
C LYS A 58 -1.22 7.97 -12.43
N ILE A 59 -0.02 8.21 -11.93
CA ILE A 59 0.24 8.78 -10.61
C ILE A 59 0.72 10.21 -10.82
N ASP A 60 -0.08 11.18 -10.39
CA ASP A 60 0.26 12.61 -10.54
C ASP A 60 1.44 13.03 -9.67
N ASP A 61 1.51 12.49 -8.44
CA ASP A 61 2.55 12.76 -7.46
C ASP A 61 3.13 11.43 -6.96
N LEU A 62 4.27 11.05 -7.54
CA LEU A 62 4.96 9.80 -7.23
C LEU A 62 5.47 9.75 -5.80
N GLU A 63 5.95 10.86 -5.24
CA GLU A 63 6.48 10.87 -3.88
C GLU A 63 5.35 10.69 -2.86
N LYS A 64 4.26 11.44 -3.02
CA LYS A 64 3.07 11.30 -2.18
C LYS A 64 2.48 9.91 -2.27
N PHE A 65 2.48 9.29 -3.45
CA PHE A 65 2.02 7.91 -3.62
C PHE A 65 2.93 6.90 -2.92
N ARG A 66 4.25 7.13 -2.85
CA ARG A 66 5.17 6.25 -2.12
C ARG A 66 4.82 6.20 -0.63
N PHE A 67 4.45 7.34 -0.04
CA PHE A 67 3.98 7.40 1.35
C PHE A 67 2.67 6.64 1.60
N ILE A 68 1.83 6.44 0.58
CA ILE A 68 0.62 5.60 0.73
C ILE A 68 1.02 4.15 1.03
N LEU A 69 2.01 3.63 0.30
CA LEU A 69 2.53 2.28 0.49
C LEU A 69 3.28 2.16 1.82
N LEU A 70 4.07 3.18 2.17
CA LEU A 70 4.78 3.24 3.45
C LEU A 70 3.83 3.15 4.66
N ARG A 71 2.68 3.83 4.61
CA ARG A 71 1.66 3.74 5.67
C ARG A 71 1.18 2.31 5.88
N VAL A 72 0.98 1.55 4.79
CA VAL A 72 0.58 0.13 4.87
C VAL A 72 1.69 -0.73 5.48
N GLN A 73 2.95 -0.47 5.12
CA GLN A 73 4.10 -1.19 5.69
C GLN A 73 4.20 -0.96 7.20
N ILE A 74 4.15 0.30 7.65
CA ILE A 74 4.21 0.67 9.06
C ILE A 74 3.00 0.10 9.82
N ASP A 75 1.78 0.26 9.31
CA ASP A 75 0.56 -0.31 9.91
C ASP A 75 0.68 -1.82 10.09
N SER A 76 1.22 -2.51 9.07
CA SER A 76 1.39 -3.96 9.10
C SER A 76 2.44 -4.40 10.13
N GLN A 77 3.53 -3.66 10.27
CA GLN A 77 4.55 -3.95 11.27
C GLN A 77 4.04 -3.69 12.70
N LEU A 78 3.32 -2.59 12.93
CA LEU A 78 2.77 -2.24 14.24
C LEU A 78 1.79 -3.29 14.77
N HIS A 79 0.95 -3.82 13.89
CA HIS A 79 -0.11 -4.75 14.26
C HIS A 79 0.25 -6.22 14.00
N LEU A 80 1.51 -6.53 13.66
CA LEU A 80 1.93 -7.87 13.25
C LEU A 80 1.55 -8.94 14.28
N ASN A 81 1.75 -8.65 15.56
CA ASN A 81 1.48 -9.56 16.67
C ASN A 81 -0.02 -9.81 16.90
N GLU A 82 -0.91 -8.97 16.36
CA GLU A 82 -2.36 -9.14 16.47
C GLU A 82 -2.86 -10.20 15.50
N ASN A 83 -2.29 -10.24 14.29
CA ASN A 83 -2.62 -11.21 13.27
C ASN A 83 -1.47 -11.34 12.27
N ILE A 84 -0.56 -12.25 12.57
CA ILE A 84 0.68 -12.50 11.83
C ILE A 84 0.37 -12.73 10.34
N GLU A 85 -0.58 -13.63 10.03
CA GLU A 85 -0.90 -13.96 8.63
C GLU A 85 -1.44 -12.75 7.86
N LYS A 86 -2.44 -12.07 8.42
CA LYS A 86 -3.08 -10.90 7.78
C LYS A 86 -2.06 -9.80 7.50
N TYR A 87 -1.28 -9.43 8.52
CA TYR A 87 -0.39 -8.28 8.42
C TYR A 87 0.89 -8.61 7.64
N HIS A 88 1.40 -9.85 7.66
CA HIS A 88 2.47 -10.24 6.73
C HIS A 88 2.03 -10.15 5.27
N LYS A 89 0.82 -10.61 4.93
CA LYS A 89 0.31 -10.52 3.56
C LYS A 89 0.17 -9.06 3.10
N ARG A 90 -0.36 -8.17 3.97
CA ARG A 90 -0.45 -6.73 3.68
C ARG A 90 0.91 -6.07 3.51
N LEU A 91 1.87 -6.39 4.39
CA LEU A 91 3.24 -5.93 4.30
C LEU A 91 3.86 -6.34 2.96
N PHE A 92 3.83 -7.63 2.63
CA PHE A 92 4.34 -8.17 1.38
C PHE A 92 3.76 -7.44 0.16
N VAL A 93 2.44 -7.30 0.08
CA VAL A 93 1.78 -6.61 -1.04
C VAL A 93 2.27 -5.18 -1.19
N SER A 94 2.31 -4.42 -0.09
CA SER A 94 2.74 -3.01 -0.14
C SER A 94 4.20 -2.85 -0.60
N GLN A 95 5.08 -3.77 -0.19
CA GLN A 95 6.48 -3.79 -0.59
C GLN A 95 6.64 -4.17 -2.08
N ILE A 96 5.90 -5.17 -2.56
CA ILE A 96 5.95 -5.56 -3.98
C ILE A 96 5.43 -4.43 -4.87
N ILE A 97 4.35 -3.77 -4.47
CA ILE A 97 3.82 -2.62 -5.22
C ILE A 97 4.84 -1.48 -5.24
N GLU A 98 5.52 -1.23 -4.13
CA GLU A 98 6.55 -0.20 -4.07
C GLU A 98 7.73 -0.56 -5.00
N LYS A 99 8.27 -1.77 -4.92
CA LYS A 99 9.33 -2.24 -5.82
C LYS A 99 8.90 -2.20 -7.29
N LEU A 100 7.63 -2.50 -7.59
CA LEU A 100 7.10 -2.46 -8.95
C LEU A 100 7.06 -1.04 -9.54
N ILE A 101 6.78 -0.03 -8.72
CA ILE A 101 6.65 1.37 -9.15
C ILE A 101 8.00 2.10 -9.09
N TYR A 102 8.77 1.92 -8.01
CA TYR A 102 9.97 2.71 -7.68
C TYR A 102 11.29 1.93 -7.85
N GLY A 103 11.25 0.61 -7.97
CA GLY A 103 12.43 -0.25 -8.07
C GLY A 103 12.98 -0.74 -6.72
N GLU A 104 12.68 -0.05 -5.63
CA GLU A 104 13.25 -0.29 -4.29
C GLU A 104 12.28 0.15 -3.18
N LEU A 105 12.51 -0.29 -1.93
CA LEU A 105 11.74 0.21 -0.78
C LEU A 105 12.38 1.48 -0.22
N LEU A 106 11.55 2.45 0.17
CA LEU A 106 12.01 3.70 0.75
C LEU A 106 12.85 3.50 2.02
N LEU A 107 12.48 2.53 2.85
CA LEU A 107 13.19 2.23 4.10
C LEU A 107 14.34 1.22 3.93
N GLU A 108 14.52 0.63 2.75
CA GLU A 108 15.70 -0.20 2.42
C GLU A 108 16.77 0.61 1.67
N ALA A 109 16.38 1.67 0.95
CA ALA A 109 17.24 2.52 0.11
C ALA A 109 18.39 3.25 0.84
N GLY A 110 18.48 3.16 2.17
CA GLY A 110 19.59 3.71 2.96
C GLY A 110 20.55 2.67 3.55
N LYS A 111 20.38 1.37 3.22
CA LYS A 111 21.24 0.29 3.74
C LYS A 111 22.40 -0.08 2.81
N GLU A 112 22.33 0.26 1.53
CA GLU A 112 23.40 -0.06 0.56
C GLU A 112 24.58 0.92 0.64
N ASP A 113 24.38 2.13 1.19
CA ASP A 113 25.45 3.13 1.35
C ASP A 113 26.37 2.85 2.56
N GLU A 114 26.06 1.85 3.41
CA GLU A 114 26.88 1.49 4.59
C GLU A 114 27.85 0.33 4.33
N GLU A 115 27.79 -0.35 3.17
CA GLU A 115 28.66 -1.51 2.86
C GLU A 115 29.92 -1.15 2.04
N ASP A 116 30.10 0.10 1.61
CA ASP A 116 31.27 0.57 0.84
C ASP A 116 32.30 1.37 1.67
N GLU A 117 32.15 1.45 3.00
CA GLU A 117 33.13 2.04 3.94
C GLU A 117 33.76 1.01 4.92
N GLU A 118 34.10 -0.19 4.45
CA GLU A 118 35.06 -1.07 5.15
C GLU A 118 36.31 -1.33 4.28
N ASP A 119 37.34 -0.50 4.53
CA ASP A 119 38.80 -0.62 4.30
C ASP A 119 39.37 -1.24 3.00
#